data_AF-A0A931Y571-F1
#
_entry.id   AF-A0A931Y571-F1
#
_cell.length_a   1.000
_cell.length_b   1.000
_cell.length_c   1.000
_cell.angle_alpha   90.00
_cell.angle_beta   90.00
_cell.angle_gamma   90.00
#
_symmetry.space_group_name_H-M   'P 1'
#
loop_
_entity.id
_entity.type
_entity.pdbx_description
1 polymer ?
#
loop_
_entity_poly.entity_id
_entity_poly.type
_entity_poly.pdbx_seq_one_letter_code
_entity_poly.pdbx_strand_id
1 'polypeptide(L)'
;YCLGDTVGYGGSPNECVDIIRRLARLTILGNHDAAVAGRMDYSYYYEAARHALDTHAAMLSPENMSWLKQLPYREKLDEFGVDLCHGSPVRIEEFEYIFAPEQARECLPILDDLGQLTVIGHSHLCKVFALTRTEVEELPAVDLTLHPDKKYIISVGSVGQPRDYDNRASYCVFDTTTRRFEFKRVEYDVETAADKVLRARLERNFAHRLFLGV
;
A
#
# COMPACT_ATOMS: atom_id res chain seq x y z
N TYR A 1 3.17 9.77 -5.60
CA TYR A 1 3.87 8.91 -4.62
C TYR A 1 3.32 7.51 -4.71
N CYS A 2 4.13 6.48 -4.42
CA CYS A 2 3.70 5.08 -4.35
C CYS A 2 3.98 4.55 -2.95
N LEU A 3 3.05 3.79 -2.37
CA LEU A 3 3.15 3.28 -0.99
C LEU A 3 3.75 1.87 -0.90
N GLY A 4 4.38 1.37 -1.96
CA GLY A 4 5.04 0.06 -1.97
C GLY A 4 4.16 -1.08 -2.47
N ASP A 5 4.68 -2.29 -2.28
CA ASP A 5 4.22 -3.52 -2.90
C ASP A 5 4.10 -3.38 -4.42
N THR A 6 5.19 -2.87 -5.01
CA THR A 6 5.34 -2.76 -6.47
C THR A 6 5.50 -4.13 -7.12
N VAL A 7 5.99 -5.10 -6.34
CA VAL A 7 6.04 -6.52 -6.66
C VAL A 7 5.19 -7.32 -5.67
N GLY A 8 4.97 -8.60 -5.98
CA GLY A 8 4.08 -9.49 -5.22
C GLY A 8 2.80 -9.80 -5.98
N TYR A 9 2.44 -11.09 -6.02
CA TYR A 9 1.20 -11.68 -6.57
C TYR A 9 0.89 -11.49 -8.07
N GLY A 10 1.24 -10.35 -8.68
CA GLY A 10 0.99 -10.02 -10.08
C GLY A 10 1.96 -10.71 -11.07
N GLY A 11 1.62 -10.67 -12.37
CA GLY A 11 2.41 -11.34 -13.41
C GLY A 11 3.44 -10.46 -14.17
N SER A 12 3.63 -9.21 -13.79
CA SER A 12 4.51 -8.24 -14.51
C SER A 12 5.39 -7.41 -13.55
N PRO A 13 6.23 -8.04 -12.70
CA PRO A 13 6.98 -7.31 -11.68
C PRO A 13 7.98 -6.31 -12.25
N ASN A 14 8.70 -6.64 -13.33
CA ASN A 14 9.66 -5.70 -13.93
C ASN A 14 8.95 -4.48 -14.52
N GLU A 15 7.87 -4.71 -15.27
CA GLU A 15 7.13 -3.62 -15.91
C GLU A 15 6.48 -2.69 -14.87
N CYS A 16 5.95 -3.24 -13.78
CA CYS A 16 5.44 -2.45 -12.66
C CYS A 16 6.54 -1.58 -12.05
N VAL A 17 7.71 -2.16 -11.75
CA VAL A 17 8.85 -1.44 -11.19
C VAL A 17 9.32 -0.35 -12.16
N ASP A 18 9.49 -0.64 -13.44
CA ASP A 18 9.96 0.31 -14.46
C ASP A 18 9.02 1.51 -14.58
N ILE A 19 7.69 1.27 -14.59
CA ILE A 19 6.68 2.34 -14.64
C ILE A 19 6.75 3.22 -13.40
N ILE A 20 6.79 2.60 -12.20
CA ILE A 20 6.81 3.34 -10.94
C ILE A 20 8.11 4.14 -10.78
N ARG A 21 9.26 3.57 -11.13
CA ARG A 21 10.56 4.26 -11.14
C ARG A 21 10.56 5.51 -11.99
N ARG A 22 9.84 5.48 -13.12
CA ARG A 22 9.74 6.62 -14.04
C ARG A 22 8.74 7.69 -13.58
N LEU A 23 7.61 7.28 -13.02
CA LEU A 23 6.48 8.18 -12.77
C LEU A 23 6.40 8.69 -11.33
N ALA A 24 6.79 7.87 -10.34
CA ALA A 24 6.69 8.24 -8.95
C ALA A 24 7.83 9.18 -8.55
N ARG A 25 7.48 10.30 -7.91
CA ARG A 25 8.43 11.17 -7.20
C ARG A 25 9.27 10.38 -6.19
N LEU A 26 8.61 9.49 -5.45
CA LEU A 26 9.18 8.61 -4.44
C LEU A 26 8.23 7.42 -4.22
N THR A 27 8.82 6.27 -3.90
CA THR A 27 8.14 5.02 -3.57
C THR A 27 8.57 4.55 -2.19
N ILE A 28 7.61 4.23 -1.34
CA ILE A 28 7.83 3.59 -0.05
C ILE A 28 8.05 2.09 -0.26
N LEU A 29 8.90 1.48 0.56
CA LEU A 29 9.09 0.04 0.60
C LEU A 29 7.83 -0.63 1.16
N GLY A 30 7.24 -1.56 0.41
CA GLY A 30 6.22 -2.48 0.95
C GLY A 30 6.82 -3.78 1.49
N ASN A 31 6.02 -4.60 2.18
CA ASN A 31 6.51 -5.86 2.74
C ASN A 31 6.86 -6.88 1.63
N HIS A 32 6.16 -6.86 0.50
CA HIS A 32 6.50 -7.71 -0.65
C HIS A 32 7.78 -7.23 -1.32
N ASP A 33 7.95 -5.92 -1.48
CA ASP A 33 9.21 -5.34 -1.97
C ASP A 33 10.37 -5.71 -1.05
N ALA A 34 10.18 -5.62 0.27
CA ALA A 34 11.18 -5.94 1.28
C ALA A 34 11.56 -7.43 1.23
N ALA A 35 10.58 -8.33 1.16
CA ALA A 35 10.82 -9.75 1.04
C ALA A 35 11.61 -10.10 -0.23
N VAL A 36 11.17 -9.61 -1.40
CA VAL A 36 11.86 -9.83 -2.68
C VAL A 36 13.28 -9.25 -2.67
N ALA A 37 13.48 -8.09 -2.04
CA ALA A 37 14.80 -7.46 -1.91
C ALA A 37 15.73 -8.13 -0.89
N GLY A 38 15.26 -9.13 -0.13
CA GLY A 38 16.02 -9.79 0.93
C GLY A 38 16.18 -8.93 2.20
N ARG A 39 15.23 -8.03 2.46
CA ARG A 39 15.22 -7.10 3.60
C ARG A 39 14.27 -7.51 4.74
N MET A 40 13.54 -8.60 4.58
CA MET A 40 12.57 -9.09 5.54
C MET A 40 12.58 -10.62 5.55
N ASP A 41 12.45 -11.24 6.72
CA ASP A 41 12.12 -12.65 6.79
C ASP A 41 10.65 -12.85 6.40
N TYR A 42 10.39 -13.76 5.46
CA TYR A 42 9.06 -14.14 5.00
C TYR A 42 8.87 -15.67 5.09
N SER A 43 9.74 -16.37 5.81
CA SER A 43 9.68 -17.82 5.99
C SER A 43 8.36 -18.28 6.63
N TYR A 44 7.72 -17.43 7.43
CA TYR A 44 6.42 -17.68 8.07
C TYR A 44 5.22 -17.44 7.14
N TYR A 45 5.41 -16.91 5.93
CA TYR A 45 4.32 -16.75 4.96
C TYR A 45 3.84 -18.12 4.49
N TYR A 46 2.56 -18.20 4.14
CA TYR A 46 2.01 -19.41 3.53
C TYR A 46 2.66 -19.68 2.17
N GLU A 47 2.67 -20.96 1.78
CA GLU A 47 3.48 -21.46 0.65
C GLU A 47 3.29 -20.68 -0.66
N ALA A 48 2.05 -20.44 -1.07
CA ALA A 48 1.77 -19.73 -2.32
C ALA A 48 2.28 -18.27 -2.31
N ALA A 49 2.27 -17.58 -1.16
CA ALA A 49 2.87 -16.25 -1.06
C ALA A 49 4.40 -16.31 -1.17
N ARG A 50 5.05 -17.26 -0.49
CA ARG A 50 6.52 -17.45 -0.60
C ARG A 50 6.92 -17.76 -2.04
N HIS A 51 6.21 -18.67 -2.69
CA HIS A 51 6.46 -19.01 -4.10
C HIS A 51 6.36 -17.80 -5.03
N ALA A 52 5.38 -16.90 -4.80
CA ALA A 52 5.27 -15.67 -5.59
C ALA A 52 6.45 -14.72 -5.36
N LEU A 53 6.89 -14.55 -4.12
CA LEU A 53 8.04 -13.72 -3.76
C LEU A 53 9.34 -14.28 -4.36
N ASP A 54 9.57 -15.59 -4.23
CA ASP A 54 10.74 -16.27 -4.82
C ASP A 54 10.75 -16.15 -6.34
N THR A 55 9.58 -16.33 -6.97
CA THR A 55 9.41 -16.18 -8.43
C THR A 55 9.75 -14.75 -8.86
N HIS A 56 9.24 -13.75 -8.15
CA HIS A 56 9.53 -12.34 -8.46
C HIS A 56 11.00 -12.01 -8.25
N ALA A 57 11.63 -12.49 -7.18
CA ALA A 57 13.08 -12.34 -6.95
C ALA A 57 13.92 -12.92 -8.09
N ALA A 58 13.50 -14.05 -8.68
CA ALA A 58 14.16 -14.66 -9.83
C ALA A 58 13.88 -13.94 -11.17
N MET A 59 12.73 -13.27 -11.29
CA MET A 59 12.34 -12.54 -12.51
C MET A 59 12.96 -11.15 -12.62
N LEU A 60 13.20 -10.47 -11.49
CA LEU A 60 13.61 -9.07 -11.50
C LEU A 60 14.97 -8.87 -12.17
N SER A 61 15.07 -7.79 -12.96
CA SER A 61 16.35 -7.33 -13.48
C SER A 61 17.28 -6.91 -12.34
N PRO A 62 18.61 -6.96 -12.52
CA PRO A 62 19.56 -6.48 -11.50
C PRO A 62 19.33 -5.01 -11.11
N GLU A 63 18.91 -4.20 -12.08
CA GLU A 63 18.60 -2.78 -11.87
C GLU A 63 17.37 -2.59 -10.99
N ASN A 64 16.29 -3.32 -11.27
CA ASN A 64 15.05 -3.26 -10.49
C ASN A 64 15.24 -3.83 -9.08
N MET A 65 16.00 -4.92 -8.95
CA MET A 65 16.40 -5.47 -7.65
C MET A 65 17.23 -4.46 -6.83
N SER A 66 18.19 -3.78 -7.47
CA SER A 66 19.00 -2.72 -6.81
C SER A 66 18.12 -1.56 -6.34
N TRP A 67 17.12 -1.18 -7.14
CA TRP A 67 16.17 -0.13 -6.78
C TRP A 67 15.29 -0.53 -5.57
N LEU A 68 14.71 -1.73 -5.54
CA LEU A 68 13.91 -2.20 -4.40
C LEU A 68 14.71 -2.16 -3.09
N LYS A 69 15.99 -2.52 -3.14
CA LYS A 69 16.89 -2.50 -1.96
C LYS A 69 17.08 -1.11 -1.36
N GLN A 70 16.86 -0.05 -2.14
CA GLN A 70 17.08 1.34 -1.73
C GLN A 70 15.80 2.04 -1.26
N LEU A 71 14.63 1.42 -1.36
CA LEU A 71 13.37 2.07 -1.01
C LEU A 71 13.30 2.42 0.49
N PRO A 72 12.88 3.64 0.85
CA PRO A 72 12.70 4.05 2.24
C PRO A 72 11.43 3.46 2.85
N TYR A 73 11.41 3.28 4.17
CA TYR A 73 10.23 2.82 4.90
C TYR A 73 9.17 3.91 5.11
N ARG A 74 9.58 5.18 5.11
CA ARG A 74 8.72 6.34 5.37
C ARG A 74 9.23 7.55 4.60
N GLU A 75 8.31 8.41 4.21
CA GLU A 75 8.59 9.78 3.77
C GLU A 75 7.70 10.76 4.55
N LYS A 76 8.30 11.86 5.04
CA LYS A 76 7.57 12.99 5.65
C LYS A 76 7.56 14.17 4.70
N LEU A 77 6.37 14.66 4.38
CA LEU A 77 6.15 15.88 3.63
C LEU A 77 5.69 16.96 4.62
N ASP A 78 6.62 17.42 5.47
CA ASP A 78 6.32 18.30 6.61
C ASP A 78 5.63 19.60 6.17
N GLU A 79 6.01 20.15 5.00
CA GLU A 79 5.38 21.35 4.42
C GLU A 79 3.87 21.19 4.16
N PHE A 80 3.39 19.95 3.98
CA PHE A 80 1.98 19.63 3.76
C PHE A 80 1.35 18.91 4.96
N GLY A 81 2.13 18.63 6.02
CA GLY A 81 1.69 17.80 7.13
C GLY A 81 1.19 16.42 6.67
N VAL A 82 1.92 15.79 5.75
CA VAL A 82 1.59 14.46 5.21
C VAL A 82 2.72 13.47 5.50
N ASP A 83 2.38 12.31 6.04
CA ASP A 83 3.28 11.17 6.19
C ASP A 83 2.88 10.04 5.25
N LEU A 84 3.87 9.37 4.68
CA LEU A 84 3.68 8.23 3.79
C LEU A 84 4.43 7.02 4.35
N CYS A 85 3.72 5.91 4.57
CA CYS A 85 4.32 4.63 4.91
C CYS A 85 3.49 3.46 4.33
N HIS A 86 4.04 2.26 4.26
CA HIS A 86 3.31 1.11 3.69
C HIS A 86 2.27 0.55 4.66
N GLY A 87 2.72 0.17 5.87
CA GLY A 87 1.87 -0.28 6.97
C GLY A 87 1.78 0.75 8.10
N SER A 88 1.62 0.28 9.33
CA SER A 88 1.56 1.11 10.53
C SER A 88 2.80 1.99 10.72
N PRO A 89 2.64 3.27 11.12
CA PRO A 89 3.76 4.15 11.42
C PRO A 89 4.47 3.85 12.76
N VAL A 90 3.94 2.93 13.58
CA VAL A 90 4.42 2.67 14.95
C VAL A 90 5.69 1.79 14.95
N ARG A 91 5.64 0.66 14.25
CA ARG A 91 6.77 -0.29 14.06
C ARG A 91 7.00 -0.47 12.57
N ILE A 92 7.63 0.54 11.96
CA ILE A 92 7.61 0.72 10.50
C ILE A 92 8.15 -0.47 9.69
N GLU A 93 9.10 -1.22 10.25
CA GLU A 93 9.72 -2.38 9.60
C GLU A 93 8.90 -3.67 9.73
N GLU A 94 7.90 -3.68 10.62
CA GLU A 94 6.99 -4.82 10.80
C GLU A 94 5.79 -4.79 9.84
N PHE A 95 5.59 -3.65 9.17
CA PHE A 95 4.51 -3.46 8.20
C PHE A 95 3.12 -3.79 8.74
N GLU A 96 2.85 -3.55 10.02
CA GLU A 96 1.59 -3.98 10.62
C GLU A 96 0.37 -3.37 9.93
N TYR A 97 -0.70 -4.16 9.83
CA TYR A 97 -1.96 -3.69 9.27
C TYR A 97 -2.66 -2.69 10.19
N ILE A 98 -3.31 -1.70 9.57
CA ILE A 98 -4.35 -0.89 10.21
C ILE A 98 -5.62 -0.99 9.36
N PHE A 99 -6.58 -1.79 9.80
CA PHE A 99 -7.91 -1.94 9.20
C PHE A 99 -9.06 -1.83 10.21
N ALA A 100 -8.75 -1.63 11.50
CA ALA A 100 -9.70 -1.47 12.59
C ALA A 100 -9.27 -0.35 13.57
N PRO A 101 -10.23 0.27 14.30
CA PRO A 101 -9.95 1.33 15.27
C PRO A 101 -8.91 0.96 16.34
N GLU A 102 -8.87 -0.31 16.77
CA GLU A 102 -7.94 -0.80 17.79
C GLU A 102 -6.49 -0.67 17.34
N GLN A 103 -6.20 -0.98 16.07
CA GLN A 103 -4.87 -0.86 15.48
C GLN A 103 -4.51 0.62 15.27
N ALA A 104 -5.45 1.43 14.79
CA ALA A 104 -5.25 2.87 14.64
C ALA A 104 -5.00 3.56 16.00
N ARG A 105 -5.55 3.04 17.11
CA ARG A 105 -5.31 3.53 18.47
C ARG A 105 -3.86 3.36 18.92
N GLU A 106 -3.11 2.41 18.36
CA GLU A 106 -1.67 2.27 18.63
C GLU A 106 -0.86 3.49 18.13
N CYS A 107 -1.43 4.33 17.26
CA CYS A 107 -0.80 5.57 16.81
C CYS A 107 -0.92 6.72 17.83
N LEU A 108 -1.80 6.65 18.83
CA LEU A 108 -2.01 7.74 19.80
C LEU A 108 -0.75 8.15 20.58
N PRO A 109 0.12 7.23 21.04
CA PRO A 109 1.35 7.60 21.74
C PRO A 109 2.36 8.39 20.88
N ILE A 110 2.27 8.26 19.55
CA ILE A 110 3.13 8.97 18.59
C ILE A 110 2.37 10.08 17.85
N LEU A 111 1.18 10.46 18.32
CA LEU A 111 0.28 11.37 17.60
C LEU A 111 0.98 12.67 17.23
N ASP A 112 1.77 13.25 18.13
CA ASP A 112 2.49 14.51 17.90
C ASP A 112 3.58 14.40 16.80
N ASP A 113 4.13 13.21 16.56
CA ASP A 113 5.15 12.94 15.53
C ASP A 113 4.56 12.67 14.13
N LEU A 114 3.24 12.54 14.03
CA LEU A 114 2.54 12.30 12.77
C LEU A 114 2.16 13.61 12.07
N GLY A 115 2.09 13.58 10.74
CA GLY A 115 1.41 14.61 9.95
C GLY A 115 -0.08 14.71 10.30
N GLN A 116 -0.76 15.75 9.82
CA GLN A 116 -2.23 15.79 9.89
C GLN A 116 -2.84 14.61 9.13
N LEU A 117 -2.17 14.16 8.07
CA LEU A 117 -2.56 13.00 7.27
C LEU A 117 -1.41 11.99 7.21
N THR A 118 -1.64 10.76 7.64
CA THR A 118 -0.77 9.62 7.38
C THR A 118 -1.45 8.71 6.38
N VAL A 119 -0.85 8.54 5.21
CA VAL A 119 -1.36 7.71 4.12
C VAL A 119 -0.65 6.37 4.15
N ILE A 120 -1.44 5.30 4.23
CA ILE A 120 -0.95 3.91 4.31
C ILE A 120 -1.55 3.05 3.19
N GLY A 121 -0.90 1.91 2.93
CA GLY A 121 -1.37 0.87 2.03
C GLY A 121 -1.64 -0.42 2.80
N HIS A 122 -0.97 -1.49 2.35
CA HIS A 122 -0.87 -2.83 2.94
C HIS A 122 -2.18 -3.64 3.06
N SER A 123 -3.23 -3.08 3.66
CA SER A 123 -4.51 -3.78 3.88
C SER A 123 -5.27 -4.08 2.59
N HIS A 124 -5.02 -3.29 1.54
CA HIS A 124 -5.77 -3.26 0.28
C HIS A 124 -7.26 -2.86 0.44
N LEU A 125 -7.62 -2.28 1.59
CA LEU A 125 -8.94 -1.74 1.89
C LEU A 125 -8.90 -0.21 1.88
N CYS A 126 -9.95 0.43 1.39
CA CYS A 126 -10.14 1.85 1.65
C CYS A 126 -10.66 2.04 3.08
N LYS A 127 -9.88 2.71 3.93
CA LYS A 127 -10.23 2.95 5.35
C LYS A 127 -9.83 4.35 5.77
N VAL A 128 -10.63 4.97 6.63
CA VAL A 128 -10.36 6.31 7.19
C VAL A 128 -10.53 6.24 8.70
N PHE A 129 -9.45 6.57 9.43
CA PHE A 129 -9.48 6.71 10.88
C PHE A 129 -9.17 8.15 11.25
N ALA A 130 -10.06 8.78 12.00
CA ALA A 130 -9.85 10.11 12.55
C ALA A 130 -9.41 9.99 14.01
N LEU A 131 -8.31 10.65 14.35
CA LEU A 131 -7.64 10.56 15.63
C LEU A 131 -7.67 11.94 16.32
N THR A 132 -8.02 11.93 17.60
CA THR A 132 -7.75 13.01 18.55
C THR A 132 -6.78 12.51 19.62
N ARG A 133 -6.44 13.31 20.63
CA ARG A 133 -5.56 12.87 21.72
C ARG A 133 -6.10 11.70 22.54
N THR A 134 -7.42 11.50 22.54
CA THR A 134 -8.09 10.53 23.41
C THR A 134 -8.95 9.53 22.66
N GLU A 135 -9.25 9.79 21.38
CA GLU A 135 -10.25 9.03 20.62
C GLU A 135 -9.74 8.63 19.24
N VAL A 136 -10.26 7.49 18.78
CA VAL A 136 -10.12 7.00 17.42
C VAL A 136 -11.52 6.65 16.91
N GLU A 137 -11.88 7.22 15.78
CA GLU A 137 -13.15 7.05 15.10
C GLU A 137 -12.89 6.51 13.69
N GLU A 138 -13.51 5.39 13.32
CA GLU A 138 -13.56 4.94 11.92
C GLU A 138 -14.66 5.71 11.19
N LEU A 139 -14.27 6.41 10.13
CA LEU A 139 -15.17 7.14 9.25
C LEU A 139 -15.47 6.33 7.98
N PRO A 140 -16.60 6.60 7.30
CA PRO A 140 -16.84 6.05 5.97
C PRO A 140 -15.69 6.37 5.01
N ALA A 141 -15.27 5.39 4.22
CA ALA A 141 -14.21 5.54 3.23
C ALA A 141 -14.72 6.26 1.96
N VAL A 142 -15.04 7.54 2.11
CA VAL A 142 -15.51 8.44 1.06
C VAL A 142 -14.65 9.70 1.03
N ASP A 143 -14.80 10.52 -0.01
CA ASP A 143 -14.14 11.81 -0.12
C ASP A 143 -14.42 12.67 1.13
N LEU A 144 -13.37 13.31 1.65
CA LEU A 144 -13.45 14.11 2.86
C LEU A 144 -12.53 15.33 2.82
N THR A 145 -12.86 16.34 3.59
CA THR A 145 -11.93 17.44 3.90
C THR A 145 -11.42 17.24 5.32
N LEU A 146 -10.10 17.32 5.52
CA LEU A 146 -9.50 17.08 6.82
C LEU A 146 -9.88 18.20 7.80
N HIS A 147 -10.37 17.83 8.98
CA HIS A 147 -10.65 18.78 10.05
C HIS A 147 -9.34 19.28 10.69
N PRO A 148 -9.18 20.60 10.95
CA PRO A 148 -7.94 21.15 11.52
C PRO A 148 -7.51 20.51 12.84
N ASP A 149 -8.48 20.17 13.71
CA ASP A 149 -8.22 19.63 15.05
C ASP A 149 -8.11 18.09 15.10
N LYS A 150 -8.13 17.41 13.95
CA LYS A 150 -8.01 15.94 13.87
C LYS A 150 -6.79 15.55 13.04
N LYS A 151 -6.17 14.43 13.41
CA LYS A 151 -5.22 13.72 12.54
C LYS A 151 -5.92 12.55 11.89
N TYR A 152 -5.42 12.09 10.74
CA TYR A 152 -6.06 11.05 9.95
C TYR A 152 -5.06 9.98 9.56
N ILE A 153 -5.42 8.72 9.77
CA ILE A 153 -4.75 7.58 9.14
C ILE A 153 -5.67 7.07 8.05
N ILE A 154 -5.21 7.10 6.79
CA ILE A 154 -6.02 6.71 5.63
C ILE A 154 -5.34 5.60 4.85
N SER A 155 -6.01 4.45 4.71
CA SER A 155 -5.59 3.37 3.81
C SER A 155 -6.23 3.57 2.44
N VAL A 156 -5.42 3.55 1.39
CA VAL A 156 -5.83 3.98 0.02
C VAL A 156 -6.45 2.88 -0.83
N GLY A 157 -6.62 1.68 -0.28
CA GLY A 157 -6.94 0.48 -1.06
C GLY A 157 -5.73 -0.07 -1.80
N SER A 158 -5.95 -0.67 -2.96
CA SER A 158 -4.88 -1.23 -3.79
C SER A 158 -5.15 -0.98 -5.28
N VAL A 159 -4.08 -0.67 -6.01
CA VAL A 159 -4.10 -0.56 -7.48
C VAL A 159 -4.21 -1.95 -8.12
N GLY A 160 -3.45 -2.92 -7.60
CA GLY A 160 -3.23 -4.20 -8.28
C GLY A 160 -4.01 -5.38 -7.70
N GLN A 161 -4.51 -5.30 -6.47
CA GLN A 161 -5.29 -6.38 -5.83
C GLN A 161 -6.20 -5.81 -4.73
N PRO A 162 -7.22 -5.01 -5.05
CA PRO A 162 -8.18 -4.51 -4.04
C PRO A 162 -8.84 -5.65 -3.28
N ARG A 163 -9.20 -5.42 -2.00
CA ARG A 163 -9.79 -6.45 -1.12
C ARG A 163 -11.12 -6.04 -0.48
N ASP A 164 -11.78 -5.03 -1.04
CA ASP A 164 -13.01 -4.44 -0.53
C ASP A 164 -14.24 -4.73 -1.40
N TYR A 165 -14.22 -5.84 -2.15
CA TYR A 165 -15.29 -6.30 -3.05
C TYR A 165 -15.57 -5.36 -4.23
N ASP A 166 -14.69 -4.39 -4.49
CA ASP A 166 -14.66 -3.58 -5.70
C ASP A 166 -13.35 -3.89 -6.45
N ASN A 167 -13.47 -4.56 -7.59
CA ASN A 167 -12.32 -5.02 -8.36
C ASN A 167 -11.58 -3.90 -9.10
N ARG A 168 -12.09 -2.67 -9.10
CA ARG A 168 -11.43 -1.53 -9.74
C ARG A 168 -10.19 -1.11 -8.98
N ALA A 169 -9.16 -0.72 -9.73
CA ALA A 169 -7.93 -0.20 -9.16
C ALA A 169 -8.22 1.05 -8.31
N SER A 170 -7.65 1.09 -7.09
CA SER A 170 -7.82 2.20 -6.15
C SER A 170 -6.56 3.05 -6.04
N TYR A 171 -6.74 4.37 -6.09
CA TYR A 171 -5.73 5.36 -5.73
C TYR A 171 -6.39 6.58 -5.08
N CYS A 172 -5.59 7.53 -4.61
CA CYS A 172 -6.09 8.75 -3.98
C CYS A 172 -5.49 10.03 -4.58
N VAL A 173 -6.24 11.12 -4.43
CA VAL A 173 -5.77 12.49 -4.69
C VAL A 173 -5.91 13.28 -3.40
N PHE A 174 -4.87 14.01 -3.04
CA PHE A 174 -4.89 14.94 -1.90
C PHE A 174 -4.55 16.34 -2.38
N ASP A 175 -5.50 17.26 -2.25
CA ASP A 175 -5.30 18.68 -2.50
C ASP A 175 -4.73 19.34 -1.24
N THR A 176 -3.47 19.76 -1.31
CA THR A 176 -2.75 20.36 -0.18
C THR A 176 -3.25 21.75 0.19
N THR A 177 -3.97 22.44 -0.71
CA THR A 177 -4.53 23.78 -0.50
C THR A 177 -5.90 23.69 0.17
N THR A 178 -6.79 22.85 -0.36
CA THR A 178 -8.16 22.71 0.19
C THR A 178 -8.25 21.68 1.30
N ARG A 179 -7.19 20.89 1.53
CA ARG A 179 -7.14 19.74 2.45
C ARG A 179 -8.19 18.68 2.11
N ARG A 180 -8.59 18.58 0.84
CA ARG A 180 -9.54 17.59 0.35
C ARG A 180 -8.80 16.31 -0.06
N PHE A 181 -9.22 15.19 0.52
CA PHE A 181 -8.78 13.85 0.19
C PHE A 181 -9.87 13.13 -0.59
N GLU A 182 -9.51 12.53 -1.73
CA GLU A 182 -10.44 11.86 -2.63
C GLU A 182 -9.98 10.45 -2.95
N PHE A 183 -10.92 9.49 -2.87
CA PHE A 183 -10.70 8.14 -3.38
C PHE A 183 -11.07 8.09 -4.86
N LYS A 184 -10.24 7.43 -5.64
CA LYS A 184 -10.45 7.26 -7.09
C LYS A 184 -10.41 5.79 -7.44
N ARG A 185 -11.36 5.38 -8.27
CA ARG A 185 -11.49 4.02 -8.79
C ARG A 185 -11.43 4.04 -10.31
N VAL A 186 -10.70 3.09 -10.89
CA VAL A 186 -10.55 2.98 -12.35
C VAL A 186 -10.67 1.52 -12.74
N GLU A 187 -11.52 1.27 -13.73
CA GLU A 187 -11.63 -0.03 -14.38
C GLU A 187 -10.35 -0.33 -15.16
N TYR A 188 -9.96 -1.60 -15.19
CA TYR A 188 -8.83 -2.08 -15.97
C TYR A 188 -9.16 -3.45 -16.55
N ASP A 189 -8.32 -3.90 -17.48
CA ASP A 189 -8.43 -5.22 -18.07
C ASP A 189 -7.99 -6.30 -17.06
N VAL A 190 -8.95 -6.75 -16.25
CA VAL A 190 -8.78 -7.79 -15.23
C VAL A 190 -8.40 -9.13 -15.86
N GLU A 191 -8.94 -9.44 -17.04
CA GLU A 191 -8.67 -10.70 -17.74
C GLU A 191 -7.19 -10.80 -18.13
N THR A 192 -6.65 -9.76 -18.78
CA THR A 192 -5.23 -9.71 -19.14
C THR A 192 -4.34 -9.74 -17.90
N ALA A 193 -4.72 -9.07 -16.81
CA ALA A 193 -3.97 -9.11 -15.56
C ALA A 193 -3.93 -10.51 -14.94
N ALA A 194 -5.09 -11.18 -14.86
CA ALA A 194 -5.22 -12.55 -14.37
C ALA A 194 -4.44 -13.55 -15.24
N ASP A 195 -4.51 -13.41 -16.56
CA ASP A 195 -3.75 -14.25 -17.50
C ASP A 195 -2.25 -14.16 -17.28
N LYS A 196 -1.73 -12.96 -17.01
CA LYS A 196 -0.30 -12.76 -16.70
C LYS A 196 0.11 -13.48 -15.42
N VAL A 197 -0.73 -13.47 -14.38
CA VAL A 197 -0.49 -14.24 -13.14
C VAL A 197 -0.37 -15.73 -13.44
N LEU A 198 -1.28 -16.28 -14.25
CA LEU A 198 -1.26 -17.69 -14.65
C LEU A 198 -0.04 -18.04 -15.51
N ARG A 199 0.34 -17.17 -16.46
CA ARG A 199 1.53 -17.37 -17.31
C ARG A 199 2.84 -17.31 -16.52
N ALA A 200 2.87 -16.48 -15.47
CA ALA A 200 3.97 -16.45 -14.50
C ALA A 200 3.99 -17.66 -13.55
N ARG A 201 3.06 -18.63 -13.72
CA ARG A 201 2.93 -19.85 -12.91
C ARG A 201 2.72 -19.58 -11.42
N LEU A 202 2.10 -18.46 -11.09
CA LEU A 202 1.71 -18.14 -9.72
C LEU A 202 0.41 -18.87 -9.34
N GLU A 203 0.11 -18.91 -8.05
CA GLU A 203 -1.10 -19.57 -7.52
C GLU A 203 -2.36 -19.01 -8.19
N ARG A 204 -3.25 -19.91 -8.66
CA ARG A 204 -4.46 -19.51 -9.42
C ARG A 204 -5.36 -18.56 -8.64
N ASN A 205 -5.37 -18.71 -7.32
CA ASN A 205 -6.15 -17.85 -6.44
C ASN A 205 -5.74 -16.37 -6.55
N PHE A 206 -4.48 -16.04 -6.83
CA PHE A 206 -4.05 -14.65 -7.06
C PHE A 206 -4.69 -14.05 -8.31
N ALA A 207 -4.95 -14.85 -9.34
CA ALA A 207 -5.65 -14.42 -10.55
C ALA A 207 -7.16 -14.29 -10.31
N HIS A 208 -7.77 -15.29 -9.67
CA HIS A 208 -9.22 -15.33 -9.43
C HIS A 208 -9.71 -14.17 -8.56
N ARG A 209 -8.91 -13.82 -7.54
CA ARG A 209 -9.22 -12.73 -6.62
C ARG A 209 -9.34 -11.37 -7.29
N LEU A 210 -8.64 -11.15 -8.41
CA LEU A 210 -8.74 -9.90 -9.17
C LEU A 210 -10.14 -9.66 -9.72
N PHE A 211 -10.89 -10.71 -10.06
CA PHE A 211 -12.27 -10.56 -10.56
C PHE A 211 -13.24 -10.11 -9.47
N LEU A 212 -12.97 -10.49 -8.22
CA LEU A 212 -13.86 -10.27 -7.08
C LEU A 212 -13.46 -9.06 -6.23
N GLY A 213 -12.19 -8.67 -6.26
CA GLY A 213 -11.62 -7.67 -5.34
C GLY A 213 -11.54 -8.19 -3.89
N VAL A 214 -10.94 -9.37 -3.67
CA VAL A 214 -10.82 -10.04 -2.34
C VAL A 214 -9.44 -10.64 -2.06
#